data_AF-A0A8T3APP8-F1
#
_entry.id   AF-A0A8T3APP8-F1
#
_cell.length_a   1.000
_cell.length_b   1.000
_cell.length_c   1.000
_cell.angle_alpha   90.00
_cell.angle_beta   90.00
_cell.angle_gamma   90.00
#
_symmetry.space_group_name_H-M   'P 1'
#
loop_
_entity.id
_entity.type
_entity.pdbx_description
1 polymer ?
#
loop_
_entity_poly.entity_id
_entity_poly.type
_entity_poly.pdbx_seq_one_letter_code
_entity_poly.pdbx_strand_id
1 'polypeptide(L)'
;MPGRCIMEAIHLLRGLMKKYRENKELLHMIFIDLEKAYDKVSREVLEKKGVNNTYIQIIKDTYAGAITCVQTHDGLIKYFPISVELHQGLALSPYLFALVMDVLTRHLLEDVSWCMLFTDDILLVDKTREGVEGKLELWRLTLESKGFHLSRSKIEYMEYTFSTNRPSEGIVTLGNQVIDKTTRFRYLGSII
;
A
#
# COMPACT_ATOMS: atom_id res chain seq x y z
N MET A 1 -9.34 -4.17 10.37
CA MET A 1 -9.13 -3.76 11.78
C MET A 1 -10.46 -3.31 12.34
N PRO A 2 -10.87 -3.74 13.54
CA PRO A 2 -12.13 -3.30 14.13
C PRO A 2 -12.19 -1.77 14.21
N GLY A 3 -13.29 -1.17 13.73
CA GLY A 3 -13.46 0.28 13.76
C GLY A 3 -12.55 1.07 12.82
N ARG A 4 -11.97 0.44 11.77
CA ARG A 4 -11.35 1.15 10.64
C ARG A 4 -12.06 0.82 9.35
N CYS A 5 -12.51 1.84 8.62
CA CYS A 5 -13.18 1.66 7.32
C CYS A 5 -12.63 2.59 6.22
N ILE A 6 -12.95 2.26 4.97
CA ILE A 6 -12.59 3.07 3.80
C ILE A 6 -13.07 4.52 3.96
N MET A 7 -14.27 4.70 4.54
CA MET A 7 -14.86 6.02 4.74
C MET A 7 -14.01 6.89 5.69
N GLU A 8 -13.49 6.31 6.78
CA GLU A 8 -12.57 7.03 7.67
C GLU A 8 -11.27 7.38 6.97
N ALA A 9 -10.74 6.47 6.13
CA ALA A 9 -9.52 6.74 5.40
C ALA A 9 -9.67 7.95 4.46
N ILE A 10 -10.77 7.96 3.70
CA ILE A 10 -11.14 9.09 2.83
C ILE A 10 -11.43 10.35 3.66
N HIS A 11 -12.10 10.22 4.80
CA HIS A 11 -12.42 11.36 5.66
C HIS A 11 -11.16 12.01 6.22
N LEU A 12 -10.19 11.22 6.69
CA LEU A 12 -8.89 11.70 7.17
C LEU A 12 -8.11 12.39 6.05
N LEU A 13 -8.07 11.80 4.85
CA LEU A 13 -7.42 12.39 3.69
C LEU A 13 -8.05 13.74 3.31
N ARG A 14 -9.38 13.80 3.22
CA ARG A 14 -10.09 15.06 2.93
C ARG A 14 -9.90 16.10 4.02
N GLY A 15 -9.88 15.69 5.28
CA GLY A 15 -9.59 16.55 6.42
C GLY A 15 -8.18 17.15 6.35
N LEU A 16 -7.18 16.33 5.98
CA LEU A 16 -5.81 16.77 5.74
C LEU A 16 -5.77 17.80 4.61
N MET A 17 -6.32 17.47 3.44
CA MET A 17 -6.37 18.39 2.29
C MET A 17 -7.05 19.71 2.64
N LYS A 18 -8.14 19.67 3.42
CA LYS A 18 -8.83 20.87 3.90
C LYS A 18 -7.96 21.70 4.84
N LYS A 19 -7.21 21.09 5.75
CA LYS A 19 -6.29 21.81 6.64
C LYS A 19 -5.18 22.52 5.86
N TYR A 20 -4.58 21.85 4.89
CA TYR A 20 -3.57 22.46 4.01
C TYR A 20 -4.16 23.58 3.14
N ARG A 21 -5.42 23.42 2.71
CA ARG A 21 -6.20 24.47 2.03
C ARG A 21 -6.35 25.73 2.85
N GLU A 22 -6.80 25.58 4.09
CA GLU A 22 -7.05 26.68 5.02
C GLU A 22 -5.75 27.43 5.33
N ASN A 23 -4.64 26.70 5.43
CA ASN A 23 -3.31 27.25 5.67
C ASN A 23 -2.62 27.79 4.40
N LYS A 24 -3.21 27.60 3.21
CA LYS A 24 -2.61 27.95 1.90
C LYS A 24 -1.23 27.30 1.67
N GLU A 25 -1.03 26.11 2.21
CA GLU A 25 0.22 25.35 2.08
C GLU A 25 0.15 24.37 0.91
N LEU A 26 1.25 24.17 0.19
CA LEU A 26 1.33 23.14 -0.86
C LEU A 26 1.23 21.73 -0.26
N LEU A 27 0.60 20.84 -1.02
CA LEU A 27 0.46 19.44 -0.65
C LEU A 27 0.84 18.55 -1.83
N HIS A 28 1.82 17.68 -1.61
CA HIS A 28 2.29 16.70 -2.57
C HIS A 28 1.90 15.31 -2.08
N MET A 29 1.27 14.53 -2.95
CA MET A 29 0.74 13.20 -2.62
C MET A 29 1.18 12.20 -3.67
N ILE A 30 1.60 11.01 -3.23
CA ILE A 30 1.88 9.88 -4.12
C ILE A 30 1.05 8.70 -3.65
N PHE A 31 0.25 8.16 -4.56
CA PHE A 31 -0.51 6.94 -4.36
C PHE A 31 0.30 5.79 -4.93
N ILE A 32 0.48 4.74 -4.14
CA ILE A 32 1.25 3.55 -4.47
C ILE A 32 0.35 2.34 -4.26
N ASP A 33 0.40 1.42 -5.22
CA ASP A 33 -0.22 0.10 -5.16
C ASP A 33 0.90 -0.95 -5.18
N LEU A 34 0.74 -2.04 -4.43
CA LEU A 34 1.69 -3.15 -4.41
C LEU A 34 1.27 -4.25 -5.40
N GLU A 35 2.22 -4.72 -6.21
CA GLU A 35 1.96 -5.79 -7.17
C GLU A 35 1.71 -7.13 -6.47
N LYS A 36 0.47 -7.65 -6.62
CA LYS A 36 0.07 -8.98 -6.12
C LYS A 36 0.52 -9.19 -4.67
N ALA A 37 0.30 -8.19 -3.82
CA ALA A 37 0.90 -8.12 -2.49
C ALA A 37 0.64 -9.38 -1.64
N TYR A 38 -0.55 -9.95 -1.74
CA TYR A 38 -0.94 -11.19 -1.05
C TYR A 38 -0.10 -12.40 -1.50
N ASP A 39 0.19 -12.52 -2.81
CA ASP A 39 0.98 -13.62 -3.36
C ASP A 39 2.46 -13.53 -2.96
N LYS A 40 2.94 -12.33 -2.60
CA LYS A 40 4.34 -12.07 -2.23
C LYS A 40 4.65 -12.35 -0.76
N VAL A 41 3.62 -12.47 0.07
CA VAL A 41 3.78 -12.88 1.48
C VAL A 41 4.09 -14.36 1.53
N SER A 42 5.37 -14.72 1.37
CA SER A 42 5.84 -16.09 1.52
C SER A 42 6.48 -16.35 2.89
N ARG A 43 6.36 -17.59 3.40
CA ARG A 43 6.90 -18.08 4.67
C ARG A 43 8.40 -17.84 4.75
N GLU A 44 9.13 -18.13 3.68
CA GLU A 44 10.57 -17.87 3.63
C GLU A 44 10.91 -16.39 3.76
N VAL A 45 10.09 -15.51 3.17
CA VAL A 45 10.26 -14.07 3.29
C VAL A 45 9.96 -13.63 4.72
N LEU A 46 8.89 -14.11 5.34
CA LEU A 46 8.58 -13.76 6.73
C LEU A 46 9.68 -14.21 7.71
N GLU A 47 10.19 -15.43 7.56
CA GLU A 47 11.26 -15.98 8.40
C GLU A 47 12.58 -15.21 8.22
N LYS A 48 12.97 -14.91 6.97
CA LYS A 48 14.21 -14.18 6.68
C LYS A 48 14.14 -12.70 7.03
N LYS A 49 12.94 -12.11 7.13
CA LYS A 49 12.75 -10.66 7.31
C LYS A 49 12.44 -10.24 8.75
N GLY A 50 12.54 -11.16 9.70
CA GLY A 50 12.48 -10.87 11.14
C GLY A 50 11.07 -10.81 11.72
N VAL A 51 10.09 -11.39 11.02
CA VAL A 51 8.74 -11.54 11.57
C VAL A 51 8.78 -12.60 12.67
N ASN A 52 8.12 -12.34 13.80
CA ASN A 52 8.12 -13.26 14.93
C ASN A 52 7.60 -14.64 14.50
N ASN A 53 8.34 -15.69 14.88
CA ASN A 53 8.04 -17.08 14.51
C ASN A 53 6.62 -17.51 14.92
N THR A 54 6.05 -16.91 15.97
CA THR A 54 4.66 -17.15 16.37
C THR A 54 3.65 -16.79 15.26
N TYR A 55 3.83 -15.65 14.57
CA TYR A 55 2.93 -15.28 13.47
C TYR A 55 3.09 -16.23 12.29
N ILE A 56 4.32 -16.63 12.01
CA ILE A 56 4.64 -17.59 10.94
C ILE A 56 4.00 -18.94 11.25
N GLN A 57 4.03 -19.39 12.50
CA GLN A 57 3.40 -20.63 12.94
C GLN A 57 1.87 -20.55 12.82
N ILE A 58 1.24 -19.44 13.22
CA ILE A 58 -0.22 -19.24 13.06
C ILE A 58 -0.61 -19.33 11.57
N ILE A 59 0.17 -18.72 10.67
CA ILE A 59 -0.05 -18.83 9.23
C ILE A 59 0.13 -20.29 8.78
N LYS A 60 1.19 -20.98 9.21
CA LYS A 60 1.43 -22.39 8.90
C LYS A 60 0.24 -23.26 9.31
N ASP A 61 -0.22 -23.14 10.54
CA ASP A 61 -1.30 -23.95 11.10
C ASP A 61 -2.65 -23.64 10.42
N THR A 62 -2.89 -22.38 10.05
CA THR A 62 -4.12 -21.97 9.34
C THR A 62 -4.22 -22.59 7.95
N TYR A 63 -3.09 -22.78 7.26
CA TYR A 63 -3.04 -23.28 5.87
C TYR A 63 -2.55 -24.72 5.76
N ALA A 64 -2.25 -25.40 6.87
CA ALA A 64 -1.77 -26.77 6.86
C ALA A 64 -2.83 -27.72 6.29
N GLY A 65 -2.50 -28.42 5.20
CA GLY A 65 -3.42 -29.35 4.53
C GLY A 65 -4.62 -28.69 3.84
N ALA A 66 -4.61 -27.36 3.68
CA ALA A 66 -5.69 -26.65 3.02
C ALA A 66 -5.77 -27.04 1.52
N ILE A 67 -6.96 -27.42 1.08
CA ILE A 67 -7.30 -27.69 -0.31
C ILE A 67 -8.35 -26.68 -0.78
N THR A 68 -8.25 -26.23 -2.02
CA THR A 68 -9.20 -25.30 -2.63
C THR A 68 -9.75 -25.88 -3.93
N CYS A 69 -10.88 -25.34 -4.38
CA CYS A 69 -11.50 -25.65 -5.66
C CYS A 69 -12.07 -24.36 -6.25
N VAL A 70 -12.13 -24.29 -7.57
CA VAL A 70 -12.67 -23.12 -8.28
C VAL A 70 -14.03 -23.50 -8.85
N GLN A 71 -15.06 -22.72 -8.51
CA GLN A 71 -16.38 -22.84 -9.12
C GLN A 71 -16.41 -22.02 -10.41
N THR A 72 -16.70 -22.69 -11.52
CA THR A 72 -16.90 -22.08 -12.84
C THR A 72 -18.34 -22.24 -13.28
N HIS A 73 -18.72 -21.63 -14.40
CA HIS A 73 -20.05 -21.83 -15.00
C HIS A 73 -20.34 -23.31 -15.33
N ASP A 74 -19.28 -24.08 -15.64
CA ASP A 74 -19.36 -25.50 -15.98
C ASP A 74 -19.27 -26.42 -14.75
N GLY A 75 -19.28 -25.85 -13.54
CA GLY A 75 -19.24 -26.58 -12.27
C GLY A 75 -17.94 -26.40 -11.49
N LEU A 76 -17.77 -27.23 -10.46
CA LEU A 76 -16.60 -27.23 -9.59
C LEU A 76 -15.43 -27.95 -10.26
N ILE A 77 -14.28 -27.28 -10.31
CA ILE A 77 -13.01 -27.90 -10.71
C ILE A 77 -12.50 -28.81 -9.58
N LYS A 78 -11.70 -29.82 -9.94
CA LYS A 78 -11.04 -30.73 -9.00
C LYS A 78 -10.29 -29.97 -7.90
N TYR A 79 -10.41 -30.46 -6.67
CA TYR A 79 -9.65 -29.95 -5.54
C TYR A 79 -8.14 -30.04 -5.78
N PHE A 80 -7.43 -28.97 -5.43
CA PHE A 80 -5.97 -28.90 -5.47
C PHE A 80 -5.44 -28.29 -4.16
N PRO A 81 -4.24 -28.70 -3.71
CA PRO A 81 -3.63 -28.16 -2.50
C PRO A 81 -3.29 -26.68 -2.67
N ILE A 82 -3.51 -25.89 -1.62
CA ILE A 82 -3.09 -24.49 -1.59
C ILE A 82 -1.57 -24.47 -1.38
N SER A 83 -0.83 -24.11 -2.42
CA SER A 83 0.62 -23.89 -2.36
C SER A 83 0.99 -22.45 -2.00
N VAL A 84 0.01 -21.53 -1.95
CA VAL A 84 0.21 -20.09 -1.70
C VAL A 84 -0.18 -19.76 -0.27
N GLU A 85 0.66 -19.00 0.42
CA GLU A 85 0.63 -18.93 1.89
C GLU A 85 -0.33 -17.87 2.43
N LEU A 86 -0.89 -17.03 1.55
CA LEU A 86 -1.96 -16.09 1.86
C LEU A 86 -2.99 -16.05 0.71
N HIS A 87 -4.12 -16.75 0.87
CA HIS A 87 -5.14 -16.82 -0.18
C HIS A 87 -6.08 -15.61 -0.09
N GLN A 88 -6.27 -14.88 -1.19
CA GLN A 88 -7.27 -13.83 -1.27
C GLN A 88 -8.68 -14.45 -1.10
N GLY A 89 -9.50 -13.89 -0.20
CA GLY A 89 -10.84 -14.40 0.09
C GLY A 89 -10.99 -15.20 1.39
N LEU A 90 -9.88 -15.56 2.07
CA LEU A 90 -9.97 -16.03 3.46
C LEU A 90 -10.08 -14.84 4.41
N ALA A 91 -10.99 -14.94 5.39
CA ALA A 91 -11.29 -13.86 6.33
C ALA A 91 -10.08 -13.38 7.14
N LEU A 92 -9.10 -14.26 7.37
CA LEU A 92 -7.89 -13.95 8.13
C LEU A 92 -6.78 -13.31 7.29
N SER A 93 -6.79 -13.48 5.96
CA SER A 93 -5.72 -12.99 5.07
C SER A 93 -5.49 -11.47 5.20
N PRO A 94 -6.53 -10.61 5.21
CA PRO A 94 -6.30 -9.17 5.37
C PRO A 94 -5.68 -8.79 6.72
N TYR A 95 -6.00 -9.52 7.79
CA TYR A 95 -5.44 -9.27 9.11
C TYR A 95 -3.97 -9.67 9.19
N LEU A 96 -3.64 -10.87 8.68
CA LEU A 96 -2.27 -11.36 8.59
C LEU A 96 -1.41 -10.46 7.69
N PHE A 97 -1.95 -10.03 6.55
CA PHE A 97 -1.30 -9.06 5.66
C PHE A 97 -0.99 -7.76 6.40
N ALA A 98 -1.95 -7.19 7.14
CA ALA A 98 -1.75 -5.98 7.91
C ALA A 98 -0.67 -6.13 8.99
N LEU A 99 -0.59 -7.27 9.67
CA LEU A 99 0.47 -7.55 10.65
C LEU A 99 1.85 -7.62 10.01
N VAL A 100 1.96 -8.28 8.86
CA VAL A 100 3.22 -8.37 8.10
C VAL A 100 3.65 -6.99 7.65
N MET A 101 2.75 -6.22 7.04
CA MET A 101 3.04 -4.86 6.60
C MET A 101 3.46 -3.97 7.78
N ASP A 102 2.77 -4.03 8.92
CA ASP A 102 3.14 -3.27 10.12
C ASP A 102 4.58 -3.56 10.57
N VAL A 103 5.00 -4.83 10.58
CA VAL A 103 6.38 -5.20 10.94
C VAL A 103 7.38 -4.69 9.90
N LEU A 104 7.05 -4.79 8.62
CA LEU A 104 7.96 -4.41 7.53
C LEU A 104 8.12 -2.89 7.39
N THR A 105 7.06 -2.12 7.66
CA THR A 105 7.04 -0.67 7.47
C THR A 105 7.18 0.11 8.78
N ARG A 106 7.34 -0.54 9.93
CA ARG A 106 7.40 0.13 11.25
C ARG A 106 8.39 1.30 11.30
N HIS A 107 9.62 1.04 10.88
CA HIS A 107 10.68 2.05 10.84
C HIS A 107 10.41 3.17 9.83
N LEU A 108 9.68 2.90 8.74
CA LEU A 108 9.30 3.93 7.76
C LEU A 108 8.22 4.87 8.32
N LEU A 109 7.35 4.39 9.21
CA LEU A 109 6.27 5.19 9.76
C LEU A 109 6.74 6.16 10.86
N GLU A 110 7.90 5.90 11.47
CA GLU A 110 8.48 6.75 12.51
C GLU A 110 9.13 8.03 11.93
N ASP A 111 9.67 7.97 10.71
CA ASP A 111 10.42 9.07 10.07
C ASP A 111 9.59 9.94 9.09
N VAL A 112 8.38 9.53 8.72
CA VAL A 112 7.66 10.10 7.56
C VAL A 112 6.49 10.98 8.00
N SER A 113 6.58 12.29 7.70
CA SER A 113 5.66 13.32 8.22
C SER A 113 4.16 13.20 7.90
N TRP A 114 3.75 12.26 7.03
CA TRP A 114 2.39 11.70 7.01
C TRP A 114 2.36 10.55 5.99
N CYS A 115 1.90 9.36 6.41
CA CYS A 115 1.71 8.20 5.57
C CYS A 115 0.40 7.51 5.96
N MET A 116 -0.35 7.02 4.97
CA MET A 116 -1.52 6.20 5.20
C MET A 116 -1.35 4.85 4.50
N LEU A 117 -1.57 3.78 5.26
CA LEU A 117 -1.57 2.40 4.76
C LEU A 117 -2.99 1.86 4.82
N PHE A 118 -3.52 1.43 3.68
CA PHE A 118 -4.78 0.74 3.58
C PHE A 118 -4.61 -0.50 2.71
N THR A 119 -4.44 -1.66 3.36
CA THR A 119 -4.06 -2.91 2.69
C THR A 119 -2.82 -2.72 1.80
N ASP A 120 -2.95 -2.94 0.50
CA ASP A 120 -1.97 -2.80 -0.56
C ASP A 120 -1.87 -1.37 -1.14
N ASP A 121 -2.79 -0.47 -0.77
CA ASP A 121 -2.74 0.94 -1.10
C ASP A 121 -1.94 1.73 -0.05
N ILE A 122 -0.96 2.49 -0.51
CA ILE A 122 -0.09 3.33 0.30
C ILE A 122 -0.19 4.76 -0.21
N LEU A 123 -0.42 5.70 0.69
CA LEU A 123 -0.44 7.12 0.39
C LEU A 123 0.70 7.81 1.15
N LEU A 124 1.61 8.42 0.39
CA LEU A 124 2.69 9.25 0.91
C LEU A 124 2.33 10.72 0.73
N VAL A 125 2.57 11.53 1.77
CA VAL A 125 2.26 12.95 1.76
C VAL A 125 3.45 13.78 2.25
N ASP A 126 3.72 14.89 1.56
CA ASP A 126 4.72 15.87 1.95
C ASP A 126 4.31 17.30 1.56
N LYS A 127 4.97 18.30 2.16
CA LYS A 127 4.81 19.71 1.79
C LYS A 127 5.62 20.10 0.56
N THR A 128 6.61 19.27 0.20
CA THR A 128 7.55 19.50 -0.90
C THR A 128 7.53 18.33 -1.88
N ARG A 129 7.80 18.63 -3.15
CA ARG A 129 7.91 17.61 -4.20
C ARG A 129 9.09 16.67 -3.91
N GLU A 130 10.22 17.24 -3.54
CA GLU A 130 11.46 16.51 -3.24
C GLU A 130 11.28 15.61 -2.01
N GLY A 131 10.51 16.07 -1.01
CA GLY A 131 10.18 15.28 0.17
C GLY A 131 9.33 14.06 -0.16
N VAL A 132 8.30 14.19 -0.99
CA VAL A 132 7.47 13.04 -1.39
C VAL A 132 8.22 12.08 -2.33
N GLU A 133 9.10 12.60 -3.20
CA GLU A 133 9.96 11.81 -4.08
C GLU A 133 11.00 11.00 -3.28
N GLY A 134 11.67 11.64 -2.31
CA GLY A 134 12.60 10.95 -1.41
C GLY A 134 11.91 9.87 -0.56
N LYS A 135 10.68 10.13 -0.10
CA LYS A 135 9.86 9.13 0.60
C LYS A 135 9.53 7.96 -0.31
N LEU A 136 9.07 8.22 -1.53
CA LEU A 136 8.75 7.16 -2.48
C LEU A 136 9.95 6.24 -2.72
N GLU A 137 11.14 6.81 -2.90
CA GLU A 137 12.35 6.01 -3.14
C GLU A 137 12.77 5.19 -1.91
N LEU A 138 12.67 5.77 -0.72
CA LEU A 138 12.88 5.05 0.55
C LEU A 138 11.92 3.87 0.68
N TRP A 139 10.63 4.10 0.39
CA TRP A 139 9.60 3.06 0.42
C TRP A 139 9.86 1.97 -0.63
N ARG A 140 10.26 2.35 -1.84
CA ARG A 140 10.64 1.40 -2.89
C ARG A 140 11.78 0.50 -2.43
N LEU A 141 12.90 1.08 -2.00
CA LEU A 141 14.08 0.32 -1.57
C LEU A 141 13.76 -0.62 -0.41
N THR A 142 13.03 -0.13 0.59
CA THR A 142 12.65 -0.95 1.74
C THR A 142 11.74 -2.09 1.31
N LEU A 143 10.64 -1.83 0.59
CA LEU A 143 9.68 -2.87 0.19
C LEU A 143 10.30 -3.90 -0.77
N GLU A 144 11.08 -3.45 -1.76
CA GLU A 144 11.78 -4.33 -2.70
C GLU A 144 12.83 -5.19 -2.00
N SER A 145 13.56 -4.64 -1.02
CA SER A 145 14.47 -5.45 -0.20
C SER A 145 13.75 -6.55 0.59
N LYS A 146 12.44 -6.40 0.81
CA LYS A 146 11.58 -7.36 1.51
C LYS A 146 10.78 -8.24 0.55
N GLY A 147 10.98 -8.12 -0.77
CA GLY A 147 10.32 -8.96 -1.78
C GLY A 147 8.97 -8.45 -2.27
N PHE A 148 8.59 -7.21 -1.90
CA PHE A 148 7.41 -6.53 -2.41
C PHE A 148 7.80 -5.60 -3.55
N HIS A 149 6.98 -5.55 -4.58
CA HIS A 149 7.22 -4.65 -5.72
C HIS A 149 6.09 -3.64 -5.83
N LEU A 150 6.44 -2.41 -6.18
CA LEU A 150 5.48 -1.35 -6.39
C LEU A 150 4.93 -1.47 -7.82
N SER A 151 3.62 -1.31 -7.97
CA SER A 151 2.95 -1.35 -9.27
C SER A 151 3.20 -0.05 -10.02
N ARG A 152 4.30 -0.03 -10.77
CA ARG A 152 4.78 1.12 -11.55
C ARG A 152 3.73 1.75 -12.47
N SER A 153 2.75 0.98 -12.94
CA SER A 153 1.67 1.45 -13.82
C SER A 153 0.48 2.08 -13.06
N LYS A 154 0.42 1.92 -11.74
CA LYS A 154 -0.66 2.43 -10.89
C LYS A 154 -0.21 3.52 -9.92
N ILE A 155 1.09 3.80 -9.88
CA ILE A 155 1.62 4.90 -9.07
C ILE A 155 1.22 6.20 -9.72
N GLU A 156 0.55 7.06 -8.97
CA GLU A 156 0.11 8.37 -9.44
C GLU A 156 0.57 9.46 -8.46
N TYR A 157 1.05 10.57 -9.03
CA TYR A 157 1.46 11.75 -8.28
C TYR A 157 0.39 12.84 -8.40
N MET A 158 0.02 13.45 -7.28
CA MET A 158 -0.94 14.54 -7.23
C MET A 158 -0.33 15.72 -6.48
N GLU A 159 -0.42 16.90 -7.09
CA GLU A 159 -0.06 18.17 -6.47
C GLU A 159 -1.34 18.96 -6.21
N TYR A 160 -1.52 19.42 -4.98
CA TYR A 160 -2.64 20.28 -4.61
C TYR A 160 -2.14 21.68 -4.25
N THR A 161 -2.45 22.65 -5.12
CA THR A 161 -2.07 24.06 -4.99
C THR A 161 -3.27 24.91 -4.57
N PHE A 162 -3.13 25.77 -3.57
CA PHE A 162 -4.27 26.51 -2.99
C PHE A 162 -4.30 28.04 -3.26
N SER A 163 -3.36 28.59 -4.03
CA SER A 163 -3.47 29.93 -4.66
C SER A 163 -2.54 30.05 -5.87
N THR A 164 -2.48 31.24 -6.49
CA THR A 164 -1.64 31.70 -7.64
C THR A 164 -0.15 31.34 -7.64
N ASN A 165 0.32 30.53 -6.69
CA ASN A 165 1.60 29.85 -6.78
C ASN A 165 1.64 29.06 -8.07
N ARG A 166 2.69 29.26 -8.87
CA ARG A 166 2.91 28.47 -10.07
C ARG A 166 2.93 27.01 -9.65
N PRO A 167 2.29 26.10 -10.43
CA PRO A 167 2.47 24.67 -10.21
C PRO A 167 3.98 24.39 -10.15
N SER A 168 4.40 23.54 -9.21
CA SER A 168 5.81 23.17 -9.15
C SER A 168 6.23 22.64 -10.51
N GLU A 169 7.17 23.34 -11.16
CA GLU A 169 7.85 22.89 -12.37
C GLU A 169 8.78 21.76 -11.93
N GLY A 170 8.30 20.53 -12.05
CA GLY A 170 9.04 19.38 -11.57
C GLY A 170 8.34 18.08 -11.93
N ILE A 171 9.15 17.13 -12.36
CA ILE A 171 8.73 15.76 -12.62
C ILE A 171 9.06 14.95 -11.38
N VAL A 172 8.18 14.03 -10.99
CA VAL A 172 8.49 13.04 -9.94
C VAL A 172 8.91 11.76 -10.64
N THR A 173 10.00 11.17 -10.18
CA THR A 173 10.59 9.97 -10.78
C THR A 173 10.67 8.81 -9.80
N LEU A 174 10.57 7.59 -10.33
CA LEU A 174 10.82 6.34 -9.63
C LEU A 174 11.90 5.54 -10.35
N GLY A 175 13.15 5.73 -9.92
CA GLY A 175 14.32 5.32 -10.71
C GLY A 175 14.33 6.05 -12.05
N ASN A 176 14.25 5.31 -13.16
CA ASN A 176 14.28 5.90 -14.51
C ASN A 176 12.89 6.22 -15.09
N GLN A 177 11.81 5.98 -14.33
CA GLN A 177 10.45 6.17 -14.80
C GLN A 177 9.86 7.48 -14.29
N VAL A 178 9.26 8.24 -15.18
CA VAL A 178 8.44 9.41 -14.84
C VAL A 178 7.08 8.94 -14.33
N ILE A 179 6.67 9.44 -13.16
CA ILE A 179 5.34 9.18 -12.60
C ILE A 179 4.34 10.17 -13.19
N ASP A 180 3.18 9.65 -13.58
CA ASP A 180 2.10 10.46 -14.11
C ASP A 180 1.56 11.42 -13.05
N LYS A 181 1.51 12.70 -13.42
CA LYS A 181 0.90 13.76 -12.61
C LYS A 181 -0.58 13.82 -12.92
N THR A 182 -1.42 13.55 -11.91
CA THR A 182 -2.87 13.62 -12.02
C THR A 182 -3.45 14.79 -11.22
N THR A 183 -4.63 15.23 -11.63
CA THR A 183 -5.44 16.21 -10.87
C THR A 183 -6.60 15.56 -10.11
N ARG A 184 -6.87 14.27 -10.40
CA ARG A 184 -7.94 13.48 -9.79
C ARG A 184 -7.49 12.05 -9.69
N PHE A 185 -7.51 11.49 -8.49
CA PHE A 185 -7.14 10.10 -8.27
C PHE A 185 -8.31 9.33 -7.67
N ARG A 186 -8.53 8.09 -8.12
CA ARG A 186 -9.51 7.19 -7.51
C ARG A 186 -8.84 6.43 -6.37
N TYR A 187 -8.95 6.96 -5.15
CA TYR A 187 -8.46 6.29 -3.94
C TYR A 187 -9.61 5.56 -3.24
N LEU A 188 -9.46 4.24 -3.03
CA LEU A 188 -10.44 3.40 -2.33
C LEU A 188 -11.88 3.54 -2.86
N GLY A 189 -12.03 3.72 -4.18
CA GLY A 189 -13.32 3.89 -4.84
C GLY A 189 -13.92 5.30 -4.80
N SER A 190 -13.24 6.27 -4.19
CA SER A 190 -13.65 7.68 -4.21
C SER A 190 -12.68 8.53 -5.02
N ILE A 191 -13.21 9.53 -5.73
CA ILE A 191 -12.37 10.51 -6.41
C ILE A 191 -11.93 11.53 -5.36
N ILE A 192 -10.61 11.72 -5.27
CA ILE A 192 -9.93 12.74 -4.47
C ILE A 192 -9.53 13.90 -5.37
#